data_AF-A0A2P7QIU1-F1
#
_entry.id   AF-A0A2P7QIU1-F1
#
_cell.length_a   1.000
_cell.length_b   1.000
_cell.length_c   1.000
_cell.angle_alpha   90.00
_cell.angle_beta   90.00
_cell.angle_gamma   90.00
#
_symmetry.space_group_name_H-M   'P 1'
#
loop_
_entity.id
_entity.type
_entity.pdbx_description
1 polymer ?
#
loop_
_entity_poly.entity_id
_entity_poly.type
_entity_poly.pdbx_seq_one_letter_code
_entity_poly.pdbx_strand_id
1 'polypeptide(L)'
;MHLASSAGGEAMAWTSDEDEAVRHILLAWETLSPGDLSTLSFILKHPGGRLATAEGSANCTMWENFERLGWARSVDIGLPPPARFFEVTEDGYGYIPRFIERFHLGPVFDRPTQPSAG
;
A
#
# COMPACT_ATOMS: atom_id res chain seq x y z
N MET A 1 -16.21 -14.69 -8.12
CA MET A 1 -17.47 -13.93 -8.18
C MET A 1 -18.25 -14.17 -6.89
N HIS A 2 -18.12 -13.27 -5.92
CA HIS A 2 -18.99 -13.25 -4.74
C HIS A 2 -19.28 -11.80 -4.34
N LEU A 3 -20.49 -11.39 -4.75
CA LEU A 3 -21.46 -10.46 -4.18
C LEU A 3 -21.01 -9.20 -3.44
N ALA A 4 -21.49 -8.07 -3.98
CA ALA A 4 -21.69 -6.82 -3.29
C ALA A 4 -22.62 -6.96 -2.08
N SER A 5 -22.39 -6.16 -1.03
CA SER A 5 -23.45 -5.71 -0.13
C SER A 5 -23.18 -4.30 0.37
N SER A 6 -24.29 -3.60 0.58
CA SER A 6 -24.44 -2.15 0.64
C SER A 6 -24.43 -1.64 2.07
N ALA A 7 -23.90 -0.43 2.26
CA ALA A 7 -24.15 0.52 3.34
C ALA A 7 -24.67 -0.04 4.69
N GLY A 8 -23.75 -0.21 5.65
CA GLY A 8 -24.10 -0.39 7.05
C GLY A 8 -23.02 -1.09 7.87
N GLY A 9 -21.92 -0.40 8.18
CA GLY A 9 -21.11 -0.61 9.40
C GLY A 9 -20.69 -2.03 9.80
N GLU A 10 -20.68 -3.03 8.93
CA GLU A 10 -20.12 -4.34 9.26
C GLU A 10 -18.60 -4.26 9.06
N ALA A 11 -17.87 -4.47 10.15
CA ALA A 11 -16.44 -4.75 10.07
C ALA A 11 -16.29 -6.02 9.21
N MET A 12 -15.93 -5.83 7.95
CA MET A 12 -15.58 -6.90 7.03
C MET A 12 -14.56 -7.80 7.74
N ALA A 13 -15.00 -8.99 8.15
CA ALA A 13 -14.16 -9.92 8.87
C ALA A 13 -13.14 -10.48 7.87
N TRP A 14 -11.87 -10.13 8.07
CA TRP A 14 -10.79 -10.67 7.27
C TRP A 14 -10.62 -12.16 7.55
N THR A 15 -10.28 -12.89 6.50
CA THR A 15 -9.75 -14.24 6.62
C THR A 15 -8.42 -14.21 7.37
N SER A 16 -7.97 -15.34 7.93
CA SER A 16 -6.69 -15.41 8.64
C SER A 16 -5.50 -14.98 7.78
N ASP A 17 -5.55 -15.27 6.47
CA ASP A 17 -4.50 -14.91 5.52
C ASP A 17 -4.48 -13.39 5.23
N GLU A 18 -5.66 -12.78 5.10
CA GLU A 18 -5.79 -11.33 4.96
C GLU A 18 -5.35 -10.61 6.24
N ASP A 19 -5.67 -11.16 7.41
CA ASP A 19 -5.29 -10.63 8.71
C ASP A 19 -3.76 -10.64 8.90
N GLU A 20 -3.11 -11.71 8.44
CA GLU A 20 -1.65 -11.80 8.39
C GLU A 20 -1.05 -10.78 7.43
N ALA A 21 -1.59 -10.66 6.21
CA ALA A 21 -1.12 -9.70 5.22
C ALA A 21 -1.23 -8.26 5.74
N VAL A 22 -2.35 -7.92 6.39
CA VAL A 22 -2.52 -6.61 7.02
C VAL A 22 -1.48 -6.38 8.12
N ARG A 23 -1.24 -7.36 8.99
CA ARG A 23 -0.21 -7.25 10.03
C ARG A 23 1.16 -6.92 9.43
N HIS A 24 1.53 -7.59 8.33
CA HIS A 24 2.79 -7.31 7.65
C HIS A 24 2.83 -5.92 7.01
N ILE A 25 1.73 -5.46 6.42
CA ILE A 25 1.64 -4.09 5.88
C ILE A 25 1.88 -3.08 7.00
N LEU A 26 1.21 -3.22 8.15
CA LEU A 26 1.34 -2.29 9.27
C LEU A 26 2.78 -2.26 9.82
N LEU A 27 3.40 -3.43 9.99
CA LEU A 27 4.79 -3.53 10.44
C LEU A 27 5.78 -2.92 9.44
N ALA A 28 5.56 -3.13 8.14
CA ALA A 28 6.38 -2.54 7.09
C ALA A 28 6.22 -1.01 7.07
N TRP A 29 4.99 -0.52 7.26
CA TRP A 29 4.63 0.90 7.19
C TRP A 29 5.48 1.78 8.12
N GLU A 30 5.70 1.31 9.35
CA GLU A 30 6.52 2.00 10.37
C GLU A 30 7.97 2.23 9.96
N THR A 31 8.46 1.49 8.97
CA THR A 31 9.85 1.54 8.50
C THR A 31 10.00 2.13 7.10
N LEU A 32 8.90 2.57 6.48
CA LEU A 32 8.93 3.20 5.16
C LEU A 32 9.65 4.53 5.22
N SER A 33 10.45 4.80 4.18
CA SER A 33 11.05 6.12 4.02
C SER A 33 10.00 7.15 3.56
N PRO A 34 10.24 8.45 3.79
CA PRO A 34 9.51 9.53 3.12
C PRO A 34 9.36 9.35 1.60
N GLY A 35 10.38 8.79 0.94
CA GLY A 35 10.35 8.54 -0.51
C GLY A 35 9.35 7.46 -0.90
N ASP A 36 9.26 6.38 -0.12
CA ASP A 36 8.32 5.29 -0.36
C ASP A 36 6.87 5.77 -0.23
N LEU A 37 6.58 6.54 0.83
CA LEU A 37 5.29 7.17 1.03
C LEU A 37 4.97 8.11 -0.13
N SER A 38 5.86 9.06 -0.47
CA SER A 38 5.66 9.98 -1.61
C SER A 38 5.31 9.24 -2.91
N THR A 39 6.00 8.13 -3.17
CA THR A 39 5.77 7.29 -4.35
C THR A 39 4.39 6.65 -4.31
N LEU A 40 3.98 6.07 -3.19
CA LEU A 40 2.62 5.54 -3.01
C LEU A 40 1.56 6.63 -3.26
N SER A 41 1.76 7.82 -2.72
CA SER A 41 0.88 8.99 -2.93
C SER A 41 0.70 9.31 -4.41
N PHE A 42 1.81 9.32 -5.12
CA PHE A 42 1.83 9.61 -6.54
C PHE A 42 1.07 8.53 -7.32
N ILE A 43 1.36 7.26 -7.07
CA ILE A 43 0.69 6.15 -7.76
C ILE A 43 -0.81 6.16 -7.52
N LEU A 44 -1.26 6.41 -6.28
CA LEU A 44 -2.70 6.46 -5.94
C LEU A 44 -3.44 7.61 -6.64
N LYS A 45 -2.74 8.67 -7.07
CA LYS A 45 -3.31 9.78 -7.86
C LYS A 45 -3.33 9.51 -9.37
N HIS A 46 -2.60 8.50 -9.84
CA HIS A 46 -2.39 8.22 -11.25
C HIS A 46 -2.69 6.75 -11.58
N PRO A 47 -3.94 6.42 -11.99
CA PRO A 47 -4.32 5.09 -12.46
C PRO A 47 -3.34 4.50 -13.48
N GLY A 48 -2.88 3.27 -13.25
CA GLY A 48 -1.87 2.61 -14.08
C GLY A 48 -0.41 2.98 -13.73
N GLY A 49 -0.21 3.80 -12.69
CA GLY A 49 1.10 4.06 -12.13
C GLY A 49 1.79 2.78 -11.65
N ARG A 50 3.09 2.67 -11.93
CA ARG A 50 3.94 1.56 -11.52
C ARG A 50 5.06 2.08 -10.64
N LEU A 51 5.54 1.27 -9.70
CA LEU A 51 6.83 1.51 -9.05
C LEU A 51 7.81 0.37 -9.27
N ALA A 52 9.06 0.71 -9.05
CA ALA A 52 10.13 -0.22 -8.72
C ALA A 52 10.40 -0.17 -7.22
N THR A 53 10.72 -1.31 -6.62
CA THR A 53 11.22 -1.40 -5.25
C THR A 53 12.28 -2.50 -5.15
N ALA A 54 13.12 -2.45 -4.13
CA ALA A 54 14.17 -3.44 -3.91
C ALA A 54 13.60 -4.64 -3.13
N GLU A 55 13.83 -5.85 -3.64
CA GLU A 55 13.49 -7.09 -2.96
C GLU A 55 14.08 -7.13 -1.55
N GLY A 56 13.28 -7.56 -0.57
CA GLY A 56 13.64 -7.60 0.85
C GLY A 56 13.55 -6.25 1.59
N SER A 57 13.22 -5.15 0.90
CA SER A 57 12.93 -3.88 1.58
C SER A 57 11.54 -3.87 2.23
N ALA A 58 11.35 -2.98 3.22
CA ALA A 58 10.03 -2.76 3.82
C ALA A 58 8.97 -2.33 2.79
N ASN A 59 9.37 -1.49 1.83
CA ASN A 59 8.50 -1.10 0.73
C ASN A 59 8.08 -2.32 -0.10
N CYS A 60 9.02 -3.22 -0.44
CA CYS A 60 8.68 -4.48 -1.11
C CYS A 60 7.74 -5.37 -0.30
N THR A 61 7.98 -5.53 1.00
CA THR A 61 7.08 -6.28 1.90
C THR A 61 5.66 -5.69 1.90
N MET A 62 5.53 -4.36 1.93
CA MET A 62 4.21 -3.71 1.82
C MET A 62 3.52 -4.07 0.50
N TRP A 63 4.22 -3.94 -0.64
CA TRP A 63 3.65 -4.22 -1.96
C TRP A 63 3.30 -5.70 -2.19
N GLU A 64 4.10 -6.63 -1.66
CA GLU A 64 3.81 -8.06 -1.69
C GLU A 64 2.54 -8.40 -0.91
N ASN A 65 2.30 -7.74 0.22
CA ASN A 65 1.08 -7.97 0.99
C ASN A 65 -0.12 -7.23 0.38
N PHE A 66 0.07 -6.10 -0.31
CA PHE A 66 -0.98 -5.56 -1.18
C PHE A 66 -1.32 -6.51 -2.33
N GLU A 67 -0.34 -7.21 -2.90
CA GLU A 67 -0.58 -8.24 -3.91
C GLU A 67 -1.37 -9.42 -3.32
N ARG A 68 -1.05 -9.89 -2.11
CA ARG A 68 -1.83 -10.94 -1.40
C ARG A 68 -3.29 -10.54 -1.16
N LEU A 69 -3.56 -9.26 -0.92
CA LEU A 69 -4.91 -8.71 -0.75
C LEU A 69 -5.61 -8.40 -2.09
N GLY A 70 -4.94 -8.60 -3.23
CA GLY A 70 -5.46 -8.25 -4.55
C GLY A 70 -5.47 -6.75 -4.85
N TRP A 71 -4.85 -5.92 -4.02
CA TRP A 71 -4.79 -4.45 -4.16
C TRP A 71 -3.64 -4.00 -5.06
N ALA A 72 -2.65 -4.87 -5.27
CA ALA A 72 -1.58 -4.67 -6.22
C ALA A 72 -1.35 -5.96 -7.03
N ARG A 73 -0.52 -5.86 -8.07
CA ARG A 73 0.00 -7.00 -8.80
C ARG A 73 1.46 -6.76 -9.14
N SER A 74 2.25 -7.82 -9.12
CA SER A 74 3.60 -7.79 -9.67
C SER A 74 3.57 -7.64 -11.19
N VAL A 75 4.57 -6.93 -11.72
CA VAL A 75 4.75 -6.72 -13.15
C VAL A 75 6.16 -7.19 -13.51
N ASP A 76 6.27 -8.12 -14.46
CA ASP A 76 7.56 -8.45 -15.04
C ASP A 76 7.88 -7.46 -16.16
N ILE A 77 9.03 -6.81 -16.06
CA ILE A 77 9.53 -5.89 -17.08
C ILE A 77 10.89 -6.33 -17.65
N GLY A 78 11.30 -7.57 -17.41
CA GLY A 78 12.54 -8.15 -17.96
C GLY A 78 13.82 -7.61 -17.35
N LEU A 79 13.77 -7.04 -16.13
CA LEU A 79 14.96 -6.60 -15.40
C LEU A 79 15.41 -7.68 -14.40
N PRO A 80 16.73 -7.89 -14.24
CA PRO A 80 17.23 -8.84 -13.27
C PRO A 80 16.98 -8.35 -11.82
N PRO A 81 16.94 -9.27 -10.84
CA PRO A 81 16.92 -8.93 -9.42
C PRO A 81 18.04 -7.94 -9.03
N PRO A 82 17.87 -7.15 -7.95
CA PRO A 82 16.83 -7.29 -6.92
C PRO A 82 15.60 -6.39 -7.15
N ALA A 83 15.40 -5.81 -8.33
CA ALA A 83 14.29 -4.90 -8.56
C ALA A 83 12.96 -5.67 -8.78
N ARG A 84 11.95 -5.35 -7.99
CA ARG A 84 10.56 -5.82 -8.17
C ARG A 84 9.67 -4.66 -8.59
N PHE A 85 8.71 -4.93 -9.46
CA PHE A 85 7.79 -3.93 -9.97
C PHE A 85 6.36 -4.29 -9.62
N PHE A 86 5.60 -3.27 -9.23
CA PHE A 86 4.21 -3.42 -8.83
C PHE A 86 3.33 -2.35 -9.48
N GLU A 87 2.08 -2.71 -9.71
CA GLU A 87 1.02 -1.85 -10.20
C GLU A 87 -0.19 -2.00 -9.27
N VAL A 88 -0.85 -0.89 -8.92
CA VAL A 88 -2.09 -0.91 -8.12
C VAL A 88 -3.24 -1.42 -9.01
N THR A 89 -4.04 -2.34 -8.50
CA THR A 89 -5.22 -2.86 -9.20
C THR A 89 -6.39 -1.86 -9.09
N GLU A 90 -7.44 -2.04 -9.90
CA GLU A 90 -8.66 -1.22 -9.80
C GLU A 90 -9.25 -1.25 -8.38
N ASP A 91 -9.32 -2.44 -7.78
CA ASP A 91 -9.75 -2.61 -6.38
C ASP A 91 -8.81 -1.91 -5.40
N GLY A 92 -7.50 -1.99 -5.61
CA GLY A 92 -6.50 -1.35 -4.78
C GLY A 92 -6.64 0.18 -4.70
N TYR A 93 -7.01 0.84 -5.80
CA TYR A 93 -7.30 2.28 -5.80
C TYR A 93 -8.45 2.65 -4.85
N GLY A 94 -9.41 1.75 -4.64
CA GLY A 94 -10.51 1.93 -3.69
C GLY A 94 -10.15 1.55 -2.25
N TYR A 95 -9.39 0.46 -2.06
CA TYR A 95 -9.13 -0.09 -0.73
C TYR A 95 -7.93 0.52 -0.01
N ILE A 96 -6.83 0.84 -0.71
CA ILE A 96 -5.61 1.37 -0.08
C ILE A 96 -5.89 2.71 0.65
N PRO A 97 -6.59 3.70 0.06
CA PRO A 97 -6.89 4.94 0.77
C PRO A 97 -7.74 4.72 2.04
N ARG A 98 -8.73 3.82 1.96
CA ARG A 98 -9.58 3.46 3.12
C ARG A 98 -8.80 2.72 4.19
N PHE A 99 -7.82 1.90 3.80
CA PHE A 99 -6.92 1.23 4.72
C PHE A 99 -6.05 2.24 5.48
N ILE A 100 -5.45 3.20 4.77
CA ILE A 100 -4.67 4.30 5.36
C ILE A 100 -5.51 5.07 6.38
N GLU A 101 -6.74 5.43 6.01
CA GLU A 101 -7.68 6.12 6.90
C GLU A 101 -8.05 5.28 8.13
N ARG A 102 -8.42 4.01 7.93
CA ARG A 102 -8.84 3.07 8.99
C ARG A 102 -7.79 2.88 10.07
N PHE A 103 -6.51 2.81 9.69
CA PHE A 103 -5.41 2.58 10.62
C PHE A 103 -4.70 3.87 11.04
N HIS A 104 -5.24 5.04 10.66
CA HIS A 104 -4.63 6.33 10.95
C HIS A 104 -3.16 6.39 10.54
N LEU A 105 -2.82 5.75 9.42
CA LEU A 105 -1.45 5.70 8.95
C LEU A 105 -1.03 7.11 8.56
N GLY A 106 0.18 7.48 8.99
CA GLY A 106 0.74 8.81 8.81
C GLY A 106 0.56 9.27 7.36
N PRO A 107 0.34 10.58 7.15
CA PRO A 107 -0.08 11.05 5.86
C PRO A 107 1.01 10.73 4.85
N VAL A 108 0.57 10.33 3.67
CA VAL A 108 1.46 10.08 2.55
C VAL A 108 2.14 11.39 2.10
N PHE A 109 1.63 12.57 2.52
CA PHE A 109 2.24 13.74 3.23
C PHE A 109 1.09 14.74 3.47
N ASP A 110 0.87 15.24 4.69
CA ASP A 110 1.34 16.54 5.19
C ASP A 110 1.93 16.43 6.61
N ARG A 111 3.23 16.73 6.75
CA ARG A 111 3.73 17.41 7.96
C ARG A 111 4.45 18.67 7.46
N PRO A 112 3.98 19.88 7.80
CA PRO A 112 4.87 21.03 7.69
C PRO A 112 6.03 20.78 8.64
N THR A 113 7.25 20.82 8.14
CA THR A 113 8.43 21.11 8.95
C THR A 113 8.10 22.32 9.80
N GLN A 114 7.91 22.14 11.11
CA GLN A 114 7.92 23.28 12.03
C GLN A 114 9.25 24.00 11.80
N PRO A 115 9.25 25.30 11.49
CA PRO A 115 10.49 26.05 11.52
C PRO A 115 11.03 25.94 12.94
N SER A 116 12.28 25.49 13.08
CA SER A 116 13.01 25.59 14.34
C SER A 116 12.95 27.05 14.78
N ALA A 117 12.36 27.30 15.95
CA ALA A 117 12.35 28.62 16.54
C ALA A 117 13.81 29.06 16.73
N GLY A 118 14.20 30.10 16.00
CA GLY A 118 15.40 30.89 16.21
C GLY A 118 15.02 32.26 16.72
#